data_AF-A0A0M2U1J2-F1
#
_entry.id   AF-A0A0M2U1J2-F1
#
_cell.length_a   1.000
_cell.length_b   1.000
_cell.length_c   1.000
_cell.angle_alpha   90.00
_cell.angle_beta   90.00
_cell.angle_gamma   90.00
#
_symmetry.space_group_name_H-M   'P 1'
#
loop_
_entity.id
_entity.type
_entity.pdbx_description
1 polymer ?
#
loop_
_entity_poly.entity_id
_entity_poly.type
_entity_poly.pdbx_seq_one_letter_code
_entity_poly.pdbx_strand_id
1 'polypeptide(L)'
;MGAEVVWDKAAKTVNITGKAAGSLSVPAWPWPYKKLDPKVVKKRGYELYFKGGCMYGAAAAILFTLQEEVGFPYTTIPGDMFKYGAGGAVSWGTLCGALNGAGAMLNLVNKDYSKVLNELIGWYTEYPFPSKDHEDYCKFKNQVTTVAKSPLCHASVSLWVNAAGAKVNSDEKKDRCGKLTGDTAAKAVELLNALVDGNFIAAYKVSTEFEHCMTCHWEKGMDNEQGKMNCVSCHDDHTKK
;
A
#
# COMPACT_ATOMS: atom_id res chain seq x y z
N MET A 1 21.75 -28.89 4.60
CA MET A 1 20.51 -29.42 3.95
C MET A 1 20.82 -30.52 2.92
N GLY A 2 21.84 -31.36 3.17
CA GLY A 2 21.89 -32.80 2.90
C GLY A 2 21.77 -33.37 1.48
N ALA A 3 21.38 -32.61 0.47
CA ALA A 3 21.35 -33.10 -0.91
C ALA A 3 22.73 -32.89 -1.55
N GLU A 4 23.35 -33.99 -1.96
CA GLU A 4 24.56 -33.96 -2.78
C GLU A 4 24.19 -34.25 -4.24
N VAL A 5 24.78 -33.49 -5.14
CA VAL A 5 24.62 -33.66 -6.58
C VAL A 5 25.93 -34.23 -7.10
N VAL A 6 25.91 -35.50 -7.51
CA VAL A 6 27.10 -36.17 -8.05
C VAL A 6 26.87 -36.52 -9.52
N TRP A 7 27.80 -36.07 -10.36
CA TRP A 7 27.82 -36.40 -11.78
C TRP A 7 28.52 -37.74 -12.00
N ASP A 8 27.79 -38.71 -12.54
CA ASP A 8 28.37 -39.98 -13.00
C ASP A 8 28.86 -39.81 -14.45
N LYS A 9 30.19 -39.73 -14.61
CA LYS A 9 30.82 -39.61 -15.93
C LYS A 9 30.65 -40.84 -16.82
N ALA A 10 30.53 -42.04 -16.24
CA ALA A 10 30.43 -43.28 -16.99
C ALA A 10 29.01 -43.51 -17.50
N ALA A 11 28.02 -43.27 -16.65
CA ALA A 11 26.61 -43.40 -17.00
C ALA A 11 26.02 -42.15 -17.68
N LYS A 12 26.75 -41.01 -17.67
CA LYS A 12 26.26 -39.70 -18.12
C LYS A 12 24.95 -39.28 -17.45
N THR A 13 24.80 -39.60 -16.17
CA THR A 13 23.60 -39.32 -15.38
C THR A 13 23.96 -38.54 -14.11
N VAL A 14 22.96 -37.86 -13.56
CA VAL A 14 23.06 -37.18 -12.26
C VAL A 14 22.37 -38.05 -11.23
N ASN A 15 23.10 -38.43 -10.18
CA ASN A 15 22.52 -39.09 -9.01
C ASN A 15 22.33 -38.04 -7.91
N ILE A 16 21.09 -37.90 -7.44
CA ILE A 16 20.74 -37.05 -6.30
C ILE A 16 20.49 -37.97 -5.11
N THR A 17 21.33 -37.88 -4.09
CA THR A 17 21.17 -38.64 -2.84
C THR A 17 20.81 -37.70 -1.69
N GLY A 18 19.79 -38.08 -0.92
CA GLY A 18 19.25 -37.28 0.18
C GLY A 18 17.72 -37.33 0.23
N LYS A 19 17.14 -36.97 1.38
CA LYS A 19 15.67 -36.86 1.53
C LYS A 19 15.22 -35.67 0.67
N ALA A 20 14.57 -35.95 -0.45
CA ALA A 20 13.87 -34.90 -1.20
C ALA A 20 12.97 -34.16 -0.21
N ALA A 21 13.21 -32.86 -0.02
CA ALA A 21 12.27 -32.02 0.71
C ALA A 21 10.92 -32.23 0.02
N GLY A 22 9.90 -32.64 0.78
CA GLY A 22 8.55 -32.77 0.22
C GLY A 22 8.20 -31.49 -0.52
N SER A 23 7.62 -31.61 -1.71
CA SER A 23 7.23 -30.45 -2.50
C SER A 23 6.17 -29.66 -1.71
N LEU A 24 6.56 -28.53 -1.13
CA LEU A 24 5.60 -27.55 -0.63
C LEU A 24 4.97 -26.85 -1.84
N SER A 25 3.69 -27.08 -2.08
CA SER A 25 2.93 -26.35 -3.08
C SER A 25 2.44 -25.03 -2.50
N VAL A 26 2.69 -23.94 -3.23
CA VAL A 26 2.12 -22.63 -2.89
C VAL A 26 0.60 -22.72 -3.03
N PRO A 27 -0.19 -22.31 -2.01
CA PRO A 27 -1.63 -22.41 -2.08
C PRO A 27 -2.20 -21.48 -3.14
N ALA A 28 -3.36 -21.84 -3.67
CA ALA A 28 -4.13 -20.96 -4.53
C ALA A 28 -4.52 -19.68 -3.79
N TRP A 29 -4.76 -18.61 -4.55
CA TRP A 29 -5.26 -17.35 -4.02
C TRP A 29 -6.71 -17.50 -3.49
N PRO A 30 -7.09 -16.82 -2.39
CA PRO A 30 -6.27 -15.97 -1.52
C PRO A 30 -5.44 -16.77 -0.50
N TRP A 31 -4.38 -16.16 0.01
CA TRP A 31 -3.50 -16.76 1.01
C TRP A 31 -4.04 -16.61 2.43
N PRO A 32 -3.70 -17.54 3.35
CA PRO A 32 -4.23 -17.55 4.72
C PRO A 32 -3.81 -16.30 5.48
N TYR A 33 -4.76 -15.64 6.13
CA TYR A 33 -4.51 -14.43 6.91
C TYR A 33 -4.61 -14.70 8.41
N LYS A 34 -3.69 -14.11 9.18
CA LYS A 34 -3.77 -13.99 10.64
C LYS A 34 -3.85 -12.50 10.98
N LYS A 35 -4.71 -12.15 11.94
CA LYS A 35 -4.84 -10.76 12.39
C LYS A 35 -3.51 -10.22 12.85
N LEU A 36 -3.17 -9.03 12.36
CA LEU A 36 -1.91 -8.36 12.65
C LEU A 36 -2.16 -7.17 13.59
N ASP A 37 -1.17 -6.81 14.40
CA ASP A 37 -1.24 -5.58 15.21
C ASP A 37 -0.97 -4.34 14.33
N PRO A 38 -1.94 -3.43 14.15
CA PRO A 38 -1.74 -2.21 13.37
C PRO A 38 -0.61 -1.32 13.88
N LYS A 39 -0.30 -1.32 15.19
CA LYS A 39 0.78 -0.50 15.76
C LYS A 39 2.16 -1.00 15.35
N VAL A 40 2.34 -2.33 15.38
CA VAL A 40 3.58 -2.97 14.90
C VAL A 40 3.77 -2.66 13.42
N VAL A 41 2.71 -2.83 12.62
CA VAL A 41 2.73 -2.57 11.17
C VAL A 41 2.98 -1.08 10.89
N LYS A 42 2.42 -0.16 11.68
CA LYS A 42 2.64 1.30 11.55
C LYS A 42 4.12 1.64 11.66
N LYS A 43 4.75 1.27 12.78
CA LYS A 43 6.17 1.57 13.05
C LYS A 43 7.06 0.91 12.00
N ARG A 44 6.79 -0.35 11.67
CA ARG A 44 7.52 -1.09 10.63
C ARG A 44 7.40 -0.43 9.27
N GLY A 45 6.22 0.06 8.88
CA GLY A 45 6.01 0.78 7.62
C GLY A 45 6.82 2.08 7.53
N TYR A 46 6.87 2.85 8.61
CA TYR A 46 7.73 4.04 8.71
C TYR A 46 9.22 3.69 8.57
N GLU A 47 9.69 2.66 9.27
CA GLU A 47 11.11 2.27 9.22
C GLU A 47 11.52 1.71 7.85
N LEU A 48 10.67 0.85 7.27
CA LEU A 48 10.94 0.21 5.98
C LEU A 48 10.83 1.17 4.80
N TYR A 49 10.08 2.27 4.92
CA TYR A 49 10.09 3.34 3.92
C TYR A 49 11.51 3.79 3.56
N PHE A 50 12.39 3.95 4.55
CA PHE A 50 13.76 4.40 4.32
C PHE A 50 14.66 3.36 3.61
N LYS A 51 14.19 2.12 3.43
CA LYS A 51 14.92 1.06 2.71
C LYS A 51 14.49 0.91 1.24
N GLY A 52 13.29 1.35 0.87
CA GLY A 52 12.76 1.08 -0.47
C GLY A 52 11.62 1.99 -0.96
N GLY A 53 11.32 3.06 -0.24
CA GLY A 53 10.21 3.97 -0.56
C GLY A 53 8.84 3.46 -0.10
N CYS A 54 7.79 4.21 -0.45
CA CYS A 54 6.46 4.05 0.16
C CYS A 54 5.80 2.70 -0.13
N MET A 55 5.92 2.21 -1.37
CA MET A 55 5.33 0.91 -1.74
C MET A 55 6.01 -0.24 -1.02
N TYR A 56 7.35 -0.27 -1.05
CA TYR A 56 8.13 -1.21 -0.27
C TYR A 56 7.77 -1.12 1.22
N GLY A 57 7.77 0.08 1.80
CA GLY A 57 7.50 0.25 3.23
C GLY A 57 6.14 -0.31 3.65
N ALA A 58 5.07 0.01 2.93
CA ALA A 58 3.73 -0.48 3.25
C ALA A 58 3.58 -1.98 3.00
N ALA A 59 3.98 -2.47 1.82
CA ALA A 59 3.86 -3.88 1.47
C ALA A 59 4.73 -4.76 2.36
N ALA A 60 6.00 -4.40 2.54
CA ALA A 60 6.95 -5.15 3.36
C ALA A 60 6.58 -5.13 4.85
N ALA A 61 5.97 -4.06 5.36
CA ALA A 61 5.49 -4.06 6.74
C ALA A 61 4.41 -5.13 6.97
N ILE A 62 3.44 -5.25 6.05
CA ILE A 62 2.39 -6.27 6.13
C ILE A 62 2.97 -7.66 5.84
N LEU A 63 3.75 -7.80 4.75
CA LEU A 63 4.35 -9.05 4.32
C LEU A 63 5.26 -9.65 5.38
N PHE A 64 6.21 -8.88 5.93
CA PHE A 64 7.16 -9.41 6.91
C PHE A 64 6.47 -9.78 8.22
N THR A 65 5.40 -9.06 8.60
CA THR A 65 4.59 -9.46 9.75
C THR A 65 3.86 -10.77 9.46
N LEU A 66 3.33 -10.98 8.25
CA LEU A 66 2.74 -12.27 7.85
C LEU A 66 3.77 -13.40 7.73
N GLN A 67 5.01 -13.11 7.34
CA GLN A 67 6.11 -14.08 7.33
C GLN A 67 6.43 -14.55 8.76
N GLU A 68 6.41 -13.66 9.74
CA GLU A 68 6.62 -13.99 11.15
C GLU A 68 5.43 -14.74 11.75
N GLU A 69 4.21 -14.30 11.45
CA GLU A 69 2.98 -14.77 12.10
C GLU A 69 2.35 -16.01 11.45
N VAL A 70 2.59 -16.22 10.15
CA VAL A 70 2.01 -17.32 9.35
C VAL A 70 3.11 -18.18 8.71
N GLY A 71 4.22 -17.58 8.27
CA GLY A 71 5.29 -18.31 7.60
C GLY A 71 4.99 -18.58 6.12
N PHE A 72 5.12 -19.83 5.69
CA PHE A 72 4.75 -20.23 4.32
C PHE A 72 3.24 -19.98 4.09
N PRO A 73 2.81 -19.42 2.94
CA PRO A 73 3.59 -19.15 1.72
C PRO A 73 4.26 -17.76 1.62
N TYR A 74 4.07 -16.87 2.60
CA TYR A 74 4.60 -15.50 2.55
C TYR A 74 6.12 -15.42 2.47
N THR A 75 6.82 -16.43 2.98
CA THR A 75 8.29 -16.54 2.90
C THR A 75 8.82 -16.71 1.47
N THR A 76 7.94 -16.98 0.49
CA THR A 76 8.32 -17.09 -0.93
C THR A 76 8.31 -15.75 -1.67
N ILE A 77 7.72 -14.70 -1.09
CA ILE A 77 7.63 -13.38 -1.74
C ILE A 77 8.88 -12.55 -1.40
N PRO A 78 9.68 -12.15 -2.41
CA PRO A 78 10.80 -11.24 -2.19
C PRO A 78 10.28 -9.81 -2.01
N GLY A 79 10.32 -9.28 -0.78
CA GLY A 79 9.80 -7.93 -0.48
C GLY A 79 10.40 -6.80 -1.35
N ASP A 80 11.61 -6.99 -1.86
CA ASP A 80 12.28 -6.05 -2.76
C ASP A 80 11.53 -5.82 -4.08
N MET A 81 10.65 -6.74 -4.49
CA MET A 81 9.80 -6.55 -5.67
C MET A 81 8.93 -5.29 -5.57
N PHE A 82 8.65 -4.79 -4.37
CA PHE A 82 7.79 -3.62 -4.15
C PHE A 82 8.55 -2.28 -4.25
N LYS A 83 9.86 -2.27 -4.50
CA LYS A 83 10.66 -1.05 -4.62
C LYS A 83 10.29 -0.20 -5.84
N TYR A 84 9.73 -0.80 -6.90
CA TYR A 84 9.36 -0.06 -8.11
C TYR A 84 8.36 1.07 -7.85
N GLY A 85 7.47 0.91 -6.87
CA GLY A 85 6.42 1.88 -6.57
C GLY A 85 6.90 3.16 -5.86
N ALA A 86 8.19 3.28 -5.55
CA ALA A 86 8.76 4.48 -4.96
C ALA A 86 8.46 5.73 -5.82
N GLY A 87 7.99 6.80 -5.16
CA GLY A 87 7.65 8.05 -5.85
C GLY A 87 6.43 7.97 -6.78
N GLY A 88 5.54 6.98 -6.60
CA GLY A 88 4.40 6.77 -7.50
C GLY A 88 4.83 6.12 -8.81
N ALA A 89 5.48 4.96 -8.68
CA ALA A 89 6.14 4.18 -9.74
C ALA A 89 7.33 4.92 -10.38
N VAL A 90 8.55 4.62 -9.91
CA VAL A 90 9.81 5.21 -10.42
C VAL A 90 9.75 6.74 -10.54
N SER A 91 9.20 7.41 -9.52
CA SER A 91 9.04 8.87 -9.45
C SER A 91 8.10 9.52 -10.47
N TRP A 92 7.18 8.76 -11.10
CA TRP A 92 6.16 9.33 -11.98
C TRP A 92 5.06 10.11 -11.24
N GLY A 93 5.00 10.03 -9.92
CA GLY A 93 4.04 10.81 -9.13
C GLY A 93 2.58 10.32 -9.24
N THR A 94 2.36 9.08 -9.70
CA THR A 94 1.03 8.47 -9.89
C THR A 94 0.40 8.03 -8.56
N LEU A 95 -0.29 6.87 -8.48
CA LEU A 95 -0.85 6.35 -7.23
C LEU A 95 0.21 6.33 -6.12
N CYS A 96 -0.14 6.82 -4.93
CA CYS A 96 0.77 6.78 -3.79
C CYS A 96 1.29 5.36 -3.56
N GLY A 97 2.61 5.22 -3.50
CA GLY A 97 3.24 3.91 -3.35
C GLY A 97 2.71 3.15 -2.13
N ALA A 98 2.43 3.83 -1.01
CA ALA A 98 1.88 3.20 0.18
C ALA A 98 0.51 2.54 -0.07
N LEU A 99 -0.37 3.20 -0.83
CA LEU A 99 -1.65 2.63 -1.27
C LEU A 99 -1.44 1.44 -2.21
N ASN A 100 -0.51 1.56 -3.17
CA ASN A 100 -0.19 0.47 -4.10
C ASN A 100 0.31 -0.78 -3.34
N GLY A 101 1.24 -0.58 -2.40
CA GLY A 101 1.81 -1.67 -1.61
C GLY A 101 0.81 -2.31 -0.66
N ALA A 102 0.02 -1.51 0.05
CA ALA A 102 -1.06 -2.01 0.90
C ALA A 102 -2.12 -2.77 0.09
N GLY A 103 -2.55 -2.22 -1.06
CA GLY A 103 -3.52 -2.84 -1.95
C GLY A 103 -3.06 -4.19 -2.50
N ALA A 104 -1.78 -4.33 -2.86
CA ALA A 104 -1.21 -5.61 -3.28
C ALA A 104 -1.34 -6.68 -2.19
N MET A 105 -1.06 -6.31 -0.93
CA MET A 105 -1.18 -7.23 0.20
C MET A 105 -2.63 -7.55 0.56
N LEU A 106 -3.54 -6.57 0.51
CA LEU A 106 -4.97 -6.79 0.70
C LEU A 106 -5.53 -7.78 -0.33
N ASN A 107 -5.17 -7.61 -1.61
CA ASN A 107 -5.57 -8.53 -2.66
C ASN A 107 -5.04 -9.94 -2.38
N LEU A 108 -3.76 -10.08 -2.05
CA LEU A 108 -3.14 -11.39 -1.83
C LEU A 108 -3.87 -12.26 -0.78
N VAL A 109 -4.44 -11.63 0.25
CA VAL A 109 -4.95 -12.33 1.44
C VAL A 109 -6.47 -12.40 1.54
N ASN A 110 -7.21 -11.73 0.65
CA ASN A 110 -8.67 -11.70 0.74
C ASN A 110 -9.38 -11.53 -0.62
N LYS A 111 -10.48 -12.25 -0.86
CA LYS A 111 -11.28 -12.13 -2.09
C LYS A 111 -12.11 -10.86 -2.15
N ASP A 112 -12.53 -10.33 -1.01
CA ASP A 112 -13.29 -9.07 -0.88
C ASP A 112 -12.36 -7.84 -0.79
N TYR A 113 -11.11 -7.96 -1.23
CA TYR A 113 -10.10 -6.89 -1.17
C TYR A 113 -10.56 -5.57 -1.79
N SER A 114 -11.42 -5.62 -2.81
CA SER A 114 -11.86 -4.44 -3.55
C SER A 114 -12.62 -3.44 -2.67
N LYS A 115 -13.47 -3.94 -1.75
CA LYS A 115 -14.22 -3.09 -0.81
C LYS A 115 -13.28 -2.44 0.21
N VAL A 116 -12.33 -3.21 0.72
CA VAL A 116 -11.31 -2.75 1.68
C VAL A 116 -10.38 -1.73 1.05
N LEU A 117 -9.90 -2.00 -0.17
CA LEU A 117 -9.02 -1.09 -0.88
C LEU A 117 -9.73 0.21 -1.28
N ASN A 118 -11.01 0.13 -1.69
CA ASN A 118 -11.83 1.31 -1.94
C ASN A 118 -11.96 2.18 -0.69
N GLU A 119 -12.24 1.57 0.46
CA GLU A 119 -12.30 2.27 1.75
C GLU A 119 -10.95 2.88 2.13
N LEU A 120 -9.84 2.15 1.95
CA LEU A 120 -8.49 2.62 2.25
C LEU A 120 -8.10 3.83 1.38
N ILE A 121 -8.38 3.76 0.07
CA ILE A 121 -8.09 4.87 -0.86
C ILE A 121 -8.93 6.09 -0.49
N GLY A 122 -10.21 5.90 -0.21
CA GLY A 122 -11.10 6.99 0.20
C GLY A 122 -10.71 7.61 1.55
N TRP A 123 -10.37 6.79 2.55
CA TRP A 123 -9.81 7.28 3.80
C TRP A 123 -8.54 8.10 3.57
N TYR A 124 -7.65 7.63 2.70
CA TYR A 124 -6.39 8.32 2.39
C TYR A 124 -6.63 9.71 1.81
N THR A 125 -7.64 9.90 0.96
CA THR A 125 -7.92 11.23 0.40
C THR A 125 -8.43 12.22 1.42
N GLU A 126 -9.05 11.73 2.50
CA GLU A 126 -9.70 12.54 3.54
C GLU A 126 -8.88 12.68 4.83
N TYR A 127 -7.90 11.80 5.03
CA TYR A 127 -7.11 11.76 6.27
C TYR A 127 -6.03 12.87 6.31
N PRO A 128 -5.89 13.59 7.44
CA PRO A 128 -4.84 14.58 7.61
C PRO A 128 -3.49 13.90 7.87
N PHE A 129 -2.60 13.93 6.87
CA PHE A 129 -1.26 13.32 6.98
C PHE A 129 -0.16 14.37 7.26
N PRO A 130 0.90 13.99 8.00
CA PRO A 130 1.06 12.71 8.70
C PRO A 130 0.30 12.65 10.04
N SER A 131 0.02 11.46 10.57
CA SER A 131 -0.54 11.34 11.92
C SER A 131 0.47 11.73 13.01
N LYS A 132 -0.01 12.02 14.22
CA LYS A 132 0.82 12.27 15.41
C LYS A 132 1.33 10.99 16.08
N ASP A 133 1.00 9.81 15.56
CA ASP A 133 1.34 8.54 16.20
C ASP A 133 2.82 8.16 16.04
N HIS A 134 3.57 8.91 15.23
CA HIS A 134 4.99 8.66 14.96
C HIS A 134 5.94 9.48 15.82
N GLU A 135 5.43 10.40 16.65
CA GLU A 135 6.22 11.45 17.31
C GLU A 135 7.26 10.92 18.32
N ASP A 136 7.10 9.68 18.77
CA ASP A 136 8.04 9.00 19.65
C ASP A 136 9.30 8.51 18.92
N TYR A 137 9.21 8.27 17.60
CA TYR A 137 10.29 7.62 16.83
C TYR A 137 10.61 8.28 15.48
N CYS A 138 9.86 9.29 15.06
CA CYS A 138 10.13 9.99 13.80
C CYS A 138 11.35 10.89 13.89
N LYS A 139 11.96 11.21 12.74
CA LYS A 139 13.11 12.13 12.70
C LYS A 139 12.68 13.59 12.76
N PHE A 140 11.52 13.93 12.19
CA PHE A 140 11.01 15.30 12.17
C PHE A 140 9.71 15.38 12.95
N LYS A 141 9.76 15.93 14.16
CA LYS A 141 8.58 16.06 15.03
C LYS A 141 7.69 17.23 14.61
N ASN A 142 6.41 17.16 14.99
CA ASN A 142 5.42 18.24 14.84
C ASN A 142 5.30 18.80 13.41
N GLN A 143 5.38 17.94 12.40
CA GLN A 143 5.21 18.35 11.01
C GLN A 143 3.79 18.88 10.77
N VAL A 144 3.67 19.86 9.87
CA VAL A 144 2.36 20.33 9.42
C VAL A 144 1.56 19.18 8.82
N THR A 145 0.23 19.24 8.95
CA THR A 145 -0.67 18.22 8.40
C THR A 145 -1.47 18.79 7.25
N THR A 146 -1.71 17.98 6.22
CA THR A 146 -2.55 18.34 5.08
C THR A 146 -3.47 17.18 4.69
N VAL A 147 -4.63 17.51 4.13
CA VAL A 147 -5.57 16.54 3.54
C VAL A 147 -5.40 16.60 2.03
N ALA A 148 -4.95 15.50 1.43
CA ALA A 148 -4.53 15.50 0.02
C ALA A 148 -5.67 15.63 -0.98
N LYS A 149 -6.88 15.16 -0.63
CA LYS A 149 -8.05 15.07 -1.53
C LYS A 149 -7.78 14.30 -2.83
N SER A 150 -6.67 13.56 -2.88
CA SER A 150 -6.22 12.82 -4.05
C SER A 150 -5.37 11.62 -3.63
N PRO A 151 -5.53 10.46 -4.28
CA PRO A 151 -4.66 9.31 -4.05
C PRO A 151 -3.30 9.45 -4.78
N LEU A 152 -3.13 10.50 -5.59
CA LEU A 152 -1.91 10.73 -6.37
C LEU A 152 -0.79 11.28 -5.49
N CYS A 153 0.40 10.68 -5.64
CA CYS A 153 1.62 11.06 -4.96
C CYS A 153 2.02 12.50 -5.32
N HIS A 154 1.92 12.89 -6.60
CA HIS A 154 2.21 14.24 -7.06
C HIS A 154 1.37 15.29 -6.31
N ALA A 155 0.05 15.13 -6.30
CA ALA A 155 -0.87 16.05 -5.63
C ALA A 155 -0.61 16.10 -4.11
N SER A 156 -0.53 14.93 -3.47
CA SER A 156 -0.31 14.85 -2.01
C SER A 156 1.00 15.49 -1.55
N VAL A 157 2.11 15.19 -2.24
CA VAL A 157 3.42 15.74 -1.86
C VAL A 157 3.51 17.23 -2.14
N SER A 158 3.03 17.69 -3.30
CA SER A 158 3.12 19.11 -3.67
C SER A 158 2.31 19.98 -2.72
N LEU A 159 1.08 19.56 -2.36
CA LEU A 159 0.26 20.24 -1.37
C LEU A 159 0.98 20.37 -0.03
N TRP A 160 1.54 19.26 0.48
CA TRP A 160 2.22 19.26 1.77
C TRP A 160 3.49 20.11 1.75
N VAL A 161 4.33 19.98 0.71
CA VAL A 161 5.58 20.73 0.59
C VAL A 161 5.33 22.24 0.56
N ASN A 162 4.29 22.69 -0.15
CA ASN A 162 3.88 24.09 -0.17
C ASN A 162 3.41 24.58 1.20
N ALA A 163 2.57 23.80 1.89
CA ALA A 163 2.08 24.15 3.23
C ALA A 163 3.21 24.18 4.29
N ALA A 164 4.19 23.29 4.15
CA ALA A 164 5.34 23.19 5.06
C ALA A 164 6.43 24.23 4.79
N GLY A 165 6.41 24.91 3.64
CA GLY A 165 7.55 25.70 3.17
C GLY A 165 8.82 24.85 2.94
N ALA A 166 8.64 23.56 2.67
CA ALA A 166 9.74 22.60 2.53
C ALA A 166 10.21 22.48 1.07
N LYS A 167 11.15 21.56 0.81
CA LYS A 167 11.59 21.18 -0.55
C LYS A 167 11.22 19.72 -0.84
N VAL A 168 10.90 19.41 -2.10
CA VAL A 168 10.54 18.04 -2.51
C VAL A 168 11.69 17.02 -2.36
N ASN A 169 12.93 17.47 -2.22
CA ASN A 169 14.08 16.58 -1.97
C ASN A 169 14.58 16.61 -0.51
N SER A 170 13.88 17.36 0.37
CA SER A 170 14.24 17.47 1.78
C SER A 170 14.04 16.15 2.54
N ASP A 171 14.84 15.95 3.59
CA ASP A 171 14.66 14.83 4.52
C ASP A 171 13.37 14.98 5.33
N GLU A 172 12.92 16.20 5.57
CA GLU A 172 11.64 16.49 6.21
C GLU A 172 10.46 15.89 5.40
N LYS A 173 10.42 16.12 4.08
CA LYS A 173 9.41 15.49 3.22
C LYS A 173 9.53 13.97 3.22
N LYS A 174 10.76 13.43 3.16
CA LYS A 174 10.97 11.98 3.23
C LYS A 174 10.41 11.40 4.53
N ASP A 175 10.65 12.06 5.66
CA ASP A 175 10.08 11.66 6.96
C ASP A 175 8.55 11.66 6.94
N ARG A 176 7.92 12.71 6.38
CA ARG A 176 6.47 12.77 6.19
C ARG A 176 5.95 11.61 5.35
N CYS A 177 6.62 11.28 4.24
CA CYS A 177 6.25 10.12 3.42
C CYS A 177 6.46 8.79 4.17
N GLY A 178 7.47 8.68 5.03
CA GLY A 178 7.64 7.55 5.93
C GLY A 178 6.46 7.40 6.90
N LYS A 179 6.07 8.49 7.57
CA LYS A 179 4.93 8.49 8.51
C LYS A 179 3.64 8.07 7.82
N LEU A 180 3.34 8.69 6.67
CA LEU A 180 2.19 8.33 5.83
C LEU A 180 2.22 6.87 5.39
N THR A 181 3.41 6.34 5.08
CA THR A 181 3.57 4.92 4.71
C THR A 181 3.17 4.01 5.86
N GLY A 182 3.63 4.31 7.08
CA GLY A 182 3.22 3.59 8.29
C GLY A 182 1.73 3.71 8.57
N ASP A 183 1.17 4.93 8.51
CA ASP A 183 -0.26 5.17 8.73
C ASP A 183 -1.13 4.38 7.73
N THR A 184 -0.75 4.37 6.45
CA THR A 184 -1.49 3.67 5.40
C THR A 184 -1.43 2.15 5.58
N ALA A 185 -0.26 1.60 5.94
CA ALA A 185 -0.11 0.18 6.21
C ALA A 185 -0.93 -0.26 7.43
N ALA A 186 -0.90 0.54 8.50
CA ALA A 186 -1.71 0.30 9.70
C ALA A 186 -3.20 0.33 9.41
N LYS A 187 -3.66 1.34 8.66
CA LYS A 187 -5.07 1.45 8.28
C LYS A 187 -5.53 0.28 7.42
N ALA A 188 -4.69 -0.18 6.48
CA ALA A 188 -4.99 -1.36 5.68
C ALA A 188 -5.22 -2.60 6.56
N VAL A 189 -4.37 -2.79 7.57
CA VAL A 189 -4.50 -3.89 8.54
C VAL A 189 -5.73 -3.73 9.45
N GLU A 190 -6.04 -2.52 9.91
CA GLU A 190 -7.26 -2.26 10.68
C GLU A 190 -8.51 -2.67 9.90
N LEU A 191 -8.61 -2.23 8.63
CA LEU A 191 -9.74 -2.55 7.77
C LEU A 191 -9.81 -4.05 7.44
N LEU A 192 -8.66 -4.70 7.22
CA LEU A 192 -8.59 -6.13 6.95
C LEU A 192 -8.95 -6.98 8.18
N ASN A 193 -8.47 -6.60 9.36
CA ASN A 193 -8.85 -7.23 10.63
C ASN A 193 -10.36 -7.10 10.85
N ALA A 194 -10.92 -5.90 10.65
CA ALA A 194 -12.35 -5.67 10.76
C ALA A 194 -13.14 -6.54 9.77
N LEU A 195 -12.67 -6.71 8.54
CA LEU A 195 -13.31 -7.56 7.54
C LEU A 195 -13.35 -9.02 7.99
N VAL A 196 -12.23 -9.54 8.50
CA VAL A 196 -12.14 -10.94 8.97
C VAL A 196 -12.97 -11.17 10.23
N ASP A 197 -13.12 -10.17 11.08
CA ASP A 197 -14.01 -10.21 12.26
C ASP A 197 -15.50 -9.99 11.91
N GLY A 198 -15.85 -9.76 10.64
CA GLY A 198 -17.23 -9.46 10.21
C GLY A 198 -17.71 -8.05 10.61
N ASN A 199 -16.80 -7.18 11.05
CA ASN A 199 -17.06 -5.83 11.54
C ASN A 199 -16.66 -4.73 10.54
N PHE A 200 -16.34 -5.09 9.30
CA PHE A 200 -15.98 -4.10 8.27
C PHE A 200 -17.19 -3.25 7.88
N ILE A 201 -16.98 -1.94 7.88
CA ILE A 201 -17.97 -0.94 7.47
C ILE A 201 -17.35 -0.12 6.33
N ALA A 202 -18.00 -0.14 5.16
CA ALA A 202 -17.67 0.77 4.07
C ALA A 202 -18.29 2.14 4.39
N ALA A 203 -17.46 3.10 4.77
CA ALA A 203 -17.88 4.43 5.20
C ALA A 203 -17.56 5.51 4.16
N TYR A 204 -16.59 5.28 3.28
CA TYR A 204 -16.22 6.24 2.25
C TYR A 204 -17.37 6.50 1.28
N LYS A 205 -17.63 7.79 1.09
CA LYS A 205 -18.50 8.30 0.04
C LYS A 205 -17.67 9.18 -0.88
N VAL A 206 -17.93 9.07 -2.17
CA VAL A 206 -17.38 10.00 -3.17
C VAL A 206 -17.79 11.43 -2.83
N SER A 207 -17.03 12.41 -3.31
CA SER A 207 -17.33 13.81 -3.01
C SER A 207 -18.60 14.28 -3.72
N THR A 208 -19.23 15.32 -3.19
CA THR A 208 -20.41 15.94 -3.80
C THR A 208 -20.14 16.45 -5.21
N GLU A 209 -18.92 16.91 -5.48
CA GLU A 209 -18.49 17.33 -6.81
C GLU A 209 -18.42 16.16 -7.78
N PHE A 210 -17.89 15.01 -7.33
CA PHE A 210 -17.90 13.79 -8.13
C PHE A 210 -19.34 13.36 -8.43
N GLU A 211 -20.21 13.28 -7.41
CA GLU A 211 -21.62 12.92 -7.60
C GLU A 211 -22.32 13.82 -8.63
N HIS A 212 -22.05 15.13 -8.58
CA HIS A 212 -22.56 16.10 -9.55
C HIS A 212 -22.04 15.82 -10.97
N CYS A 213 -20.73 15.64 -11.16
CA CYS A 213 -20.18 15.35 -12.48
C CYS A 213 -20.72 14.02 -13.07
N MET A 214 -20.88 13.01 -12.22
CA MET A 214 -21.32 11.68 -12.65
C MET A 214 -22.80 11.60 -13.03
N THR A 215 -23.60 12.66 -12.85
CA THR A 215 -24.95 12.70 -13.40
C THR A 215 -24.94 12.68 -14.94
N CYS A 216 -23.87 13.18 -15.56
CA CYS A 216 -23.72 13.28 -17.02
C CYS A 216 -22.52 12.51 -17.55
N HIS A 217 -21.41 12.40 -16.81
CA HIS A 217 -20.18 11.78 -17.31
C HIS A 217 -20.12 10.25 -17.16
N TRP A 218 -21.19 9.63 -16.65
CA TRP A 218 -21.30 8.19 -16.46
C TRP A 218 -21.97 7.48 -17.64
N GLU A 219 -22.08 6.14 -17.54
CA GLU A 219 -22.58 5.19 -18.55
C GLU A 219 -23.92 5.59 -19.21
N LYS A 220 -24.83 6.24 -18.47
CA LYS A 220 -26.14 6.67 -18.98
C LYS A 220 -26.14 8.07 -19.61
N GLY A 221 -25.00 8.75 -19.62
CA GLY A 221 -24.81 10.06 -20.21
C GLY A 221 -23.76 10.02 -21.31
N MET A 222 -22.67 10.77 -21.13
CA MET A 222 -21.57 10.88 -22.09
C MET A 222 -20.60 9.70 -22.06
N ASP A 223 -20.59 8.94 -20.96
CA ASP A 223 -19.73 7.77 -20.75
C ASP A 223 -18.25 8.03 -21.10
N ASN A 224 -17.70 9.12 -20.59
CA ASN A 224 -16.36 9.61 -20.94
C ASN A 224 -15.47 9.87 -19.73
N GLU A 225 -15.85 9.37 -18.55
CA GLU A 225 -15.06 9.41 -17.33
C GLU A 225 -14.80 7.98 -16.84
N GLN A 226 -13.61 7.76 -16.29
CA GLN A 226 -13.28 6.54 -15.58
C GLN A 226 -12.52 6.88 -14.29
N GLY A 227 -13.15 6.70 -13.14
CA GLY A 227 -12.49 6.93 -11.87
C GLY A 227 -13.43 7.21 -10.71
N LYS A 228 -12.81 7.58 -9.58
CA LYS A 228 -13.48 8.05 -8.35
C LYS A 228 -12.71 9.18 -7.68
N MET A 229 -11.73 9.76 -8.38
CA MET A 229 -10.93 10.86 -7.84
C MET A 229 -11.76 12.14 -7.84
N ASN A 230 -11.43 13.04 -6.93
CA ASN A 230 -12.05 14.36 -6.91
C ASN A 230 -11.74 15.11 -8.23
N CYS A 231 -12.80 15.48 -8.95
CA CYS A 231 -12.72 16.14 -10.26
C CYS A 231 -12.12 17.55 -10.16
N VAL A 232 -12.49 18.33 -9.13
CA VAL A 232 -12.13 19.75 -8.99
C VAL A 232 -10.68 19.99 -8.59
N SER A 233 -9.90 18.92 -8.41
CA SER A 233 -8.44 19.03 -8.27
C SER A 233 -7.74 19.27 -9.62
N CYS A 234 -8.40 18.95 -10.74
CA CYS A 234 -7.82 19.05 -12.08
C CYS A 234 -8.74 19.75 -13.10
N HIS A 235 -10.05 19.79 -12.84
CA HIS A 235 -11.05 20.31 -13.76
C HIS A 235 -11.84 21.44 -13.10
N ASP A 236 -12.08 22.51 -13.86
CA ASP A 236 -13.07 23.49 -13.47
C ASP A 236 -14.47 22.97 -13.74
N ASP A 237 -15.40 23.26 -12.83
CA ASP A 237 -16.81 22.91 -12.98
C ASP A 237 -17.45 23.82 -14.04
N HIS A 238 -17.55 23.31 -15.27
CA HIS A 238 -18.10 24.05 -16.41
C HIS A 238 -19.62 24.30 -16.31
N THR A 239 -20.28 23.83 -15.26
CA THR A 239 -21.68 24.15 -14.97
C THR A 239 -21.82 25.40 -14.09
N LYS A 240 -20.74 25.81 -13.42
CA LYS A 240 -20.68 27.03 -12.62
C LYS A 240 -20.12 28.16 -13.49
N LYS A 241 -20.92 29.21 -13.66
CA LYS A 241 -20.50 30.48 -14.28
C LYS A 241 -20.09 31.48 -13.23
#